data_AF-A0A943C115-F1
#
_entry.id   AF-A0A943C115-F1
#
_cell.length_a   1.000
_cell.length_b   1.000
_cell.length_c   1.000
_cell.angle_alpha   90.00
_cell.angle_beta   90.00
_cell.angle_gamma   90.00
#
_symmetry.space_group_name_H-M   'P 1'
#
loop_
_entity.id
_entity.type
_entity.pdbx_description
1 polymer ?
#
loop_
_entity_poly.entity_id
_entity_poly.type
_entity_poly.pdbx_seq_one_letter_code
_entity_poly.pdbx_strand_id
1 'polypeptide(L)'
;MKMFWVIMLSLFLGASGNQQLTNSVEMARISKTLDLALAQGNLIENVDTHSGSHGDGDSLQTWTFADDSLLKQIQADSAWKPFPLTKNLEALLYGVTYDEGLSVTVVGPYVSFSEEQLPRVEHGYYYFVDRQAESEQQNSDEQILERVSYNFSIAIYDTDTDTLYYVEADS
;
A
#
# COMPACT_ATOMS: atom_id res chain seq x y z
N MET A 1 5.70 -5.06 61.56
CA MET A 1 5.85 -3.88 60.68
C MET A 1 5.41 -4.30 59.29
N LYS A 2 4.44 -3.57 58.72
CA LYS A 2 3.81 -3.88 57.42
C LYS A 2 4.73 -3.37 56.30
N MET A 3 5.19 -4.26 55.42
CA MET A 3 5.98 -3.87 54.25
C MET A 3 5.03 -3.70 53.06
N PHE A 4 4.82 -2.45 52.66
CA PHE A 4 4.02 -2.07 51.50
C PHE A 4 4.74 -2.50 50.22
N TRP A 5 4.09 -3.33 49.40
CA TRP A 5 4.45 -3.52 48.01
C TRP A 5 3.74 -2.42 47.20
N VAL A 6 4.49 -1.45 46.69
CA VAL A 6 4.01 -0.56 45.64
C VAL A 6 4.29 -1.26 44.32
N ILE A 7 3.27 -1.87 43.73
CA ILE A 7 3.29 -2.27 42.32
C ILE A 7 3.13 -0.98 41.54
N MET A 8 4.23 -0.48 40.97
CA MET A 8 4.23 0.64 40.05
C MET A 8 3.78 0.10 38.69
N LEU A 9 2.46 0.03 38.49
CA LEU A 9 1.85 -0.26 37.19
C LEU A 9 2.14 0.94 36.29
N SER A 10 3.23 0.86 35.53
CA SER A 10 3.61 1.85 34.53
C SER A 10 2.64 1.71 33.35
N LEU A 11 1.72 2.68 33.23
CA LEU A 11 0.87 2.83 32.05
C LEU A 11 1.73 3.19 30.83
N PHE A 12 2.12 2.21 30.03
CA PHE A 12 2.55 2.40 28.63
C PHE A 12 1.32 2.41 27.69
N LEU A 13 0.30 3.22 28.00
CA LEU A 13 -0.98 3.25 27.26
C LEU A 13 -1.11 4.42 26.27
N GLY A 14 -0.17 5.37 26.27
CA GLY A 14 -0.28 6.59 25.45
C GLY A 14 0.16 6.44 23.99
N ALA A 15 1.27 5.75 23.72
CA ALA A 15 1.82 5.62 22.36
C ALA A 15 1.10 4.54 21.54
N SER A 16 0.77 3.40 22.17
CA SER A 16 0.05 2.29 21.53
C SER A 16 -1.40 2.64 21.19
N GLY A 17 -2.08 3.39 22.06
CA GLY A 17 -3.45 3.84 21.82
C GLY A 17 -3.57 4.74 20.59
N ASN A 18 -2.72 5.77 20.48
CA ASN A 18 -2.73 6.66 19.32
C ASN A 18 -2.40 5.92 18.02
N GLN A 19 -1.42 5.02 18.01
CA GLN A 19 -1.10 4.21 16.83
C GLN A 19 -2.26 3.30 16.43
N GLN A 20 -2.93 2.66 17.39
CA GLN A 20 -4.10 1.81 17.12
C GLN A 20 -5.26 2.63 16.54
N LEU A 21 -5.51 3.84 17.06
CA LEU A 21 -6.52 4.74 16.51
C LEU A 21 -6.15 5.15 15.07
N THR A 22 -4.91 5.58 14.82
CA THR A 22 -4.45 5.95 13.47
C THR A 22 -4.63 4.80 12.49
N ASN A 23 -4.18 3.59 12.83
CA ASN A 23 -4.35 2.41 11.98
C ASN A 23 -5.82 2.12 11.68
N SER A 24 -6.72 2.28 12.67
CA SER A 24 -8.15 2.06 12.47
C SER A 24 -8.80 3.08 11.52
N VAL A 25 -8.34 4.34 11.56
CA VAL A 25 -8.83 5.41 10.68
C VAL A 25 -8.33 5.19 9.26
N GLU A 26 -7.05 4.86 9.09
CA GLU A 26 -6.48 4.57 7.78
C GLU A 26 -7.10 3.33 7.15
N MET A 27 -7.24 2.23 7.89
CA MET A 27 -7.92 1.04 7.42
C MET A 27 -9.35 1.36 6.94
N ALA A 28 -10.09 2.20 7.66
CA ALA A 28 -11.44 2.60 7.26
C ALA A 28 -11.44 3.45 5.97
N ARG A 29 -10.45 4.34 5.81
CA ARG A 29 -10.26 5.14 4.57
C ARG A 29 -9.96 4.23 3.39
N ILE A 30 -9.01 3.31 3.55
CA ILE A 30 -8.57 2.39 2.49
C ILE A 30 -9.68 1.41 2.15
N SER A 31 -10.38 0.85 3.14
CA SER A 31 -11.57 0.01 2.93
C SER A 31 -12.60 0.71 2.05
N LYS A 32 -12.81 2.01 2.27
CA LYS A 32 -13.71 2.81 1.46
C LYS A 32 -13.18 3.10 0.06
N THR A 33 -11.88 3.38 -0.10
CA THR A 33 -11.24 3.59 -1.41
C THR A 33 -11.35 2.36 -2.29
N LEU A 34 -11.15 1.18 -1.71
CA LEU A 34 -11.13 -0.11 -2.43
C LEU A 34 -12.49 -0.80 -2.51
N ASP A 35 -13.49 -0.29 -1.80
CA ASP A 35 -14.77 -0.97 -1.53
C ASP A 35 -14.59 -2.41 -1.01
N LEU A 36 -13.66 -2.58 -0.06
CA LEU A 36 -13.30 -3.87 0.53
C LEU A 36 -13.45 -3.89 2.04
N ALA A 37 -13.82 -5.04 2.60
CA ALA A 37 -13.93 -5.25 4.05
C ALA A 37 -12.58 -5.57 4.73
N LEU A 38 -11.61 -4.63 4.74
CA LEU A 38 -10.26 -4.88 5.31
C LEU A 38 -10.25 -5.21 6.80
N ALA A 39 -11.29 -4.83 7.54
CA ALA A 39 -11.45 -5.16 8.95
C ALA A 39 -11.54 -6.68 9.24
N GLN A 40 -11.70 -7.52 8.21
CA GLN A 40 -11.66 -8.97 8.32
C GLN A 40 -10.21 -9.53 8.29
N GLY A 41 -9.25 -8.72 7.84
CA GLY A 41 -7.83 -9.08 7.80
C GLY A 41 -7.07 -8.65 9.05
N ASN A 42 -5.84 -9.16 9.17
CA ASN A 42 -4.89 -8.74 10.19
C ASN A 42 -3.85 -7.80 9.57
N LEU A 43 -3.79 -6.56 10.05
CA LEU A 43 -2.72 -5.62 9.70
C LEU A 43 -1.40 -6.13 10.29
N ILE A 44 -0.42 -6.42 9.44
CA ILE A 44 0.89 -6.95 9.84
C ILE A 44 2.03 -5.94 9.66
N GLU A 45 1.85 -4.95 8.79
CA GLU A 45 2.83 -3.88 8.58
C GLU A 45 2.10 -2.56 8.28
N ASN A 46 2.62 -1.46 8.85
CA ASN A 46 2.20 -0.10 8.53
C ASN A 46 3.45 0.79 8.58
N VAL A 47 3.88 1.25 7.41
CA VAL A 47 5.04 2.11 7.21
C VAL A 47 4.57 3.40 6.58
N ASP A 48 5.00 4.51 7.12
CA ASP A 48 4.68 5.85 6.62
C ASP A 48 5.96 6.70 6.68
N THR A 49 6.42 7.17 5.52
CA THR A 49 7.64 7.99 5.39
C THR A 49 7.34 9.49 5.33
N HIS A 50 6.05 9.87 5.30
CA HIS A 50 5.63 11.27 5.22
C HIS A 50 6.23 12.09 6.37
N SER A 51 6.94 13.15 6.01
CA SER A 51 7.59 14.01 6.99
C SER A 51 7.68 15.47 6.51
N GLY A 52 7.93 16.38 7.45
CA GLY A 52 8.05 17.80 7.14
C GLY A 52 6.71 18.50 6.79
N SER A 53 6.80 19.72 6.26
CA SER A 53 5.63 20.58 6.02
C SER A 53 4.98 20.40 4.65
N HIS A 54 5.65 19.74 3.70
CA HIS A 54 5.14 19.54 2.35
C HIS A 54 4.25 18.29 2.25
N GLY A 55 4.44 17.34 3.18
CA GLY A 55 3.64 16.11 3.19
C GLY A 55 4.01 15.20 2.03
N ASP A 56 5.28 15.23 1.60
CA ASP A 56 5.79 14.30 0.61
C ASP A 56 6.22 13.02 1.33
N GLY A 57 5.94 11.87 0.73
CA GLY A 57 6.30 10.57 1.27
C GLY A 57 5.53 9.44 0.62
N ASP A 58 5.80 8.25 1.13
CA ASP A 58 5.13 7.02 0.75
C ASP A 58 4.55 6.34 1.98
N SER A 59 3.43 5.64 1.82
CA SER A 59 2.90 4.74 2.83
C SER A 59 2.68 3.34 2.28
N LEU A 60 2.91 2.33 3.12
CA LEU A 60 2.65 0.92 2.87
C LEU A 60 1.88 0.35 4.05
N GLN A 61 0.75 -0.28 3.76
CA GLN A 61 0.04 -1.11 4.72
C GLN A 61 -0.15 -2.51 4.15
N THR A 62 0.11 -3.50 5.00
CA THR A 62 0.06 -4.92 4.60
C THR A 62 -0.90 -5.67 5.50
N TRP A 63 -1.87 -6.36 4.91
CA TRP A 63 -2.84 -7.21 5.61
C TRP A 63 -2.75 -8.65 5.15
N THR A 64 -2.93 -9.58 6.09
CA THR A 64 -3.12 -11.01 5.80
C THR A 64 -4.54 -11.43 6.12
N PHE A 65 -5.09 -12.35 5.32
CA PHE A 65 -6.45 -12.84 5.47
C PHE A 65 -6.46 -14.34 5.75
N ALA A 66 -7.41 -14.79 6.57
CA ALA A 66 -7.48 -16.20 6.98
C ALA A 66 -8.32 -17.07 6.03
N ASP A 67 -9.07 -16.44 5.12
CA ASP A 67 -9.94 -17.09 4.16
C ASP A 67 -10.08 -16.28 2.87
N ASP A 68 -10.83 -16.83 1.91
CA ASP A 68 -11.02 -16.30 0.56
C ASP A 68 -12.11 -15.20 0.46
N SER A 69 -12.63 -14.70 1.58
CA SER A 69 -13.71 -13.71 1.59
C SER A 69 -13.33 -12.38 0.91
N LEU A 70 -12.08 -11.94 1.07
CA LEU A 70 -11.58 -10.74 0.40
C LEU A 70 -11.39 -10.99 -1.10
N LEU A 71 -10.80 -12.13 -1.47
CA LEU A 71 -10.61 -12.52 -2.86
C LEU A 71 -11.95 -12.55 -3.63
N LYS A 72 -13.02 -13.06 -3.00
CA LYS A 72 -14.36 -13.04 -3.60
C LYS A 72 -14.90 -11.63 -3.86
N GLN A 73 -14.61 -10.67 -2.98
CA GLN A 73 -14.97 -9.26 -3.19
C GLN A 73 -14.17 -8.67 -4.35
N ILE A 74 -12.85 -8.88 -4.36
CA ILE A 74 -11.94 -8.46 -5.43
C ILE A 74 -12.40 -9.01 -6.79
N GLN A 75 -12.72 -10.29 -6.87
CA GLN A 75 -13.17 -10.93 -8.12
C GLN A 75 -14.55 -10.46 -8.59
N ALA A 76 -15.38 -9.95 -7.68
CA ALA A 76 -16.68 -9.40 -8.01
C ALA A 76 -16.61 -7.96 -8.54
N ASP A 77 -15.49 -7.26 -8.31
CA ASP A 77 -15.28 -5.88 -8.74
C ASP A 77 -14.38 -5.82 -9.99
N SER A 78 -14.98 -5.36 -11.10
CA SER A 78 -14.29 -5.19 -12.38
C SER A 78 -13.18 -4.11 -12.38
N ALA A 79 -13.11 -3.26 -11.36
CA ALA A 79 -12.04 -2.29 -11.21
C ALA A 79 -10.70 -2.96 -10.89
N TRP A 80 -10.73 -4.08 -10.16
CA TRP A 80 -9.56 -4.93 -9.94
C TRP A 80 -9.17 -5.65 -11.21
N LYS A 81 -7.87 -5.62 -11.54
CA LYS A 81 -7.31 -6.26 -12.72
C LYS A 81 -6.45 -7.44 -12.32
N PRO A 82 -6.52 -8.58 -13.03
CA PRO A 82 -5.63 -9.70 -12.77
C PRO A 82 -4.20 -9.33 -13.15
N PHE A 83 -3.23 -9.96 -12.49
CA PHE A 83 -1.82 -9.87 -12.88
C PHE A 83 -1.57 -10.42 -14.30
N PRO A 84 -0.50 -9.97 -14.98
CA PRO A 84 0.60 -9.14 -14.48
C PRO A 84 0.27 -7.65 -14.37
N LEU A 85 1.07 -6.91 -13.59
CA LEU A 85 1.09 -5.44 -13.65
C LEU A 85 1.41 -4.97 -15.07
N THR A 86 0.95 -3.76 -15.42
CA THR A 86 1.44 -3.07 -16.60
C THR A 86 2.92 -2.68 -16.40
N LYS A 87 3.62 -2.39 -17.49
CA LYS A 87 5.00 -1.89 -17.41
C LYS A 87 5.12 -0.57 -16.65
N ASN A 88 4.11 0.29 -16.70
CA ASN A 88 4.13 1.56 -16.00
C ASN A 88 4.00 1.33 -14.48
N LEU A 89 3.08 0.47 -14.06
CA LEU A 89 2.93 0.13 -12.64
C LEU A 89 4.12 -0.66 -12.09
N GLU A 90 4.71 -1.55 -12.89
CA GLU A 90 5.96 -2.23 -12.52
C GLU A 90 7.11 -1.22 -12.34
N ALA A 91 7.24 -0.25 -13.25
CA ALA A 91 8.23 0.81 -13.13
C ALA A 91 8.00 1.69 -11.89
N LEU A 92 6.75 2.01 -11.54
CA LEU A 92 6.41 2.75 -10.33
C LEU A 92 6.88 2.03 -9.06
N LEU A 93 6.60 0.74 -8.94
CA LEU A 93 6.80 0.00 -7.70
C LEU A 93 8.20 -0.58 -7.55
N TYR A 94 8.76 -1.14 -8.63
CA TYR A 94 9.99 -1.93 -8.57
C TYR A 94 11.11 -1.39 -9.44
N GLY A 95 10.80 -0.41 -10.29
CA GLY A 95 11.70 0.08 -11.31
C GLY A 95 11.91 -0.93 -12.44
N VAL A 96 12.27 -0.39 -13.61
CA VAL A 96 12.59 -1.18 -14.80
C VAL A 96 13.86 -0.63 -15.46
N THR A 97 14.71 -1.54 -15.92
CA THR A 97 15.93 -1.19 -16.66
C THR A 97 15.80 -1.64 -18.11
N TYR A 98 15.95 -0.69 -19.03
CA TYR A 98 16.00 -0.93 -20.46
C TYR A 98 17.45 -0.85 -20.92
N ASP A 99 18.00 -1.96 -21.39
CA ASP A 99 19.33 -2.02 -22.01
C ASP A 99 19.17 -2.11 -23.53
N GLU A 100 19.47 -1.01 -24.22
CA GLU A 100 19.41 -0.91 -25.68
C GLU A 100 20.81 -1.07 -26.32
N GLY A 101 21.78 -1.59 -25.57
CA GLY A 101 23.16 -1.86 -25.99
C GLY A 101 24.05 -0.62 -26.11
N LEU A 102 23.51 0.51 -26.57
CA LEU A 102 24.21 1.81 -26.61
C LEU A 102 23.86 2.73 -25.44
N SER A 103 22.76 2.45 -24.75
CA SER A 103 22.31 3.18 -23.56
C SER A 103 21.54 2.26 -22.62
N VAL A 104 21.68 2.55 -21.33
CA VAL A 104 20.87 1.95 -20.27
C VAL A 104 19.97 3.04 -19.70
N THR A 105 18.66 2.79 -19.72
CA THR A 105 17.65 3.69 -19.14
C THR A 105 17.02 3.00 -17.94
N VAL A 106 17.05 3.67 -16.79
CA VAL A 106 16.37 3.22 -15.57
C VAL A 106 15.16 4.11 -15.36
N VAL A 107 14.01 3.50 -15.14
CA VAL A 107 12.75 4.18 -14.83
C VAL A 107 12.27 3.64 -13.48
N GLY A 108 12.12 4.51 -12.49
CA GLY A 108 11.75 4.15 -11.12
C GLY A 108 12.80 3.31 -10.36
N PRO A 109 12.44 2.72 -9.21
CA PRO A 109 11.13 2.83 -8.55
C PRO A 109 10.84 4.27 -8.10
N TYR A 110 9.56 4.61 -8.03
CA TYR A 110 9.06 5.90 -7.55
C TYR A 110 8.39 5.78 -6.18
N VAL A 111 8.69 4.70 -5.47
CA VAL A 111 8.35 4.43 -4.07
C VAL A 111 9.59 3.94 -3.34
N SER A 112 9.63 4.12 -2.02
CA SER A 112 10.82 3.85 -1.19
C SER A 112 10.81 2.50 -0.44
N PHE A 113 9.98 1.54 -0.86
CA PHE A 113 9.88 0.21 -0.24
C PHE A 113 10.85 -0.80 -0.86
N SER A 114 11.44 -1.65 -0.01
CA SER A 114 12.27 -2.77 -0.49
C SER A 114 11.42 -3.96 -0.95
N GLU A 115 12.01 -4.88 -1.72
CA GLU A 115 11.30 -6.10 -2.15
C GLU A 115 10.93 -7.03 -0.98
N GLU A 116 11.53 -6.87 0.21
CA GLU A 116 11.08 -7.55 1.42
C GLU A 116 9.77 -6.98 1.99
N GLN A 117 9.55 -5.68 1.85
CA GLN A 117 8.33 -5.00 2.32
C GLN A 117 7.20 -5.10 1.30
N LEU A 118 7.55 -4.93 0.02
CA LEU A 118 6.65 -5.04 -1.12
C LEU A 118 7.23 -6.07 -2.10
N PRO A 119 6.88 -7.37 -1.97
CA PRO A 119 7.41 -8.40 -2.84
C PRO A 119 6.75 -8.36 -4.23
N ARG A 120 7.49 -8.84 -5.24
CA ARG A 120 6.96 -9.04 -6.59
C ARG A 120 5.97 -10.21 -6.60
N VAL A 121 4.68 -9.89 -6.76
CA VAL A 121 3.59 -10.86 -6.84
C VAL A 121 3.52 -11.48 -8.24
N GLU A 122 3.39 -12.81 -8.30
CA GLU A 122 3.21 -13.56 -9.56
C GLU A 122 1.74 -13.79 -9.89
N HIS A 123 0.95 -14.23 -8.90
CA HIS A 123 -0.48 -14.50 -9.04
C HIS A 123 -1.29 -13.59 -8.13
N GLY A 124 -2.19 -12.80 -8.71
CA GLY A 124 -2.93 -11.85 -7.91
C GLY A 124 -3.82 -10.92 -8.72
N TYR A 125 -4.26 -9.88 -8.01
CA TYR A 125 -5.05 -8.78 -8.57
C TYR A 125 -4.48 -7.46 -8.11
N TYR A 126 -4.62 -6.42 -8.92
CA TYR A 126 -4.27 -5.06 -8.54
C TYR A 126 -5.41 -4.08 -8.79
N TYR A 127 -5.44 -3.02 -7.99
CA TYR A 127 -6.34 -1.88 -8.13
C TYR A 127 -5.50 -0.61 -8.09
N PHE A 128 -5.62 0.23 -9.10
CA PHE A 128 -4.78 1.42 -9.26
C PHE A 128 -5.63 2.68 -9.39
N VAL A 129 -5.20 3.74 -8.69
CA VAL A 129 -5.79 5.07 -8.75
C VAL A 129 -4.68 6.11 -8.89
N ASP A 130 -4.68 6.82 -10.01
CA ASP A 130 -3.99 8.08 -10.17
C ASP A 130 -4.79 9.20 -9.49
N ARG A 131 -4.29 9.69 -8.36
CA ARG A 131 -4.98 10.69 -7.51
C ARG A 131 -4.84 12.11 -8.03
N GLN A 132 -4.08 12.36 -9.11
CA GLN A 132 -3.99 13.68 -9.76
C GLN A 132 -4.67 13.71 -11.13
N ALA A 133 -5.08 12.55 -11.68
CA ALA A 133 -5.82 12.48 -12.92
C ALA A 133 -7.24 13.05 -12.77
N GLU A 134 -7.77 13.54 -13.89
CA GLU A 134 -9.19 13.82 -14.04
C GLU A 134 -10.01 12.54 -13.80
N SER A 135 -11.22 12.70 -13.25
CA SER A 135 -12.04 11.57 -12.77
C SER A 135 -12.20 10.39 -13.74
N GLU A 136 -12.27 10.65 -15.05
CA GLU A 136 -12.43 9.63 -16.09
C GLU A 136 -11.14 8.81 -16.35
N GLN A 137 -9.99 9.33 -15.94
CA GLN A 137 -8.66 8.76 -16.14
C GLN A 137 -8.03 8.23 -14.85
N GLN A 138 -8.70 8.37 -13.70
CA GLN A 138 -8.16 7.98 -12.40
C GLN A 138 -7.72 6.51 -12.34
N ASN A 139 -8.38 5.60 -13.06
CA ASN A 139 -8.01 4.18 -13.05
C ASN A 139 -7.11 3.79 -14.24
N SER A 140 -6.50 4.77 -14.92
CA SER A 140 -5.58 4.56 -16.06
C SER A 140 -4.16 4.97 -15.67
N ASP A 141 -3.20 4.11 -15.95
CA ASP A 141 -1.78 4.33 -15.76
C ASP A 141 -1.06 4.78 -17.04
N GLU A 142 -1.79 5.02 -18.13
CA GLU A 142 -1.21 5.29 -19.46
C GLU A 142 -0.27 6.51 -19.47
N GLN A 143 -0.59 7.55 -18.70
CA GLN A 143 0.11 8.84 -18.70
C GLN A 143 0.90 9.11 -17.42
N ILE A 144 0.89 8.21 -16.44
CA ILE A 144 1.46 8.51 -15.11
C ILE A 144 2.96 8.80 -15.19
N LEU A 145 3.70 8.07 -16.02
CA LEU A 145 5.15 8.25 -16.20
C LEU A 145 5.53 9.51 -16.99
N GLU A 146 4.57 10.21 -17.59
CA GLU A 146 4.81 11.47 -18.30
C GLU A 146 4.82 12.69 -17.35
N ARG A 147 4.48 12.47 -16.07
CA ARG A 147 4.34 13.53 -15.07
C ARG A 147 5.65 13.85 -14.35
N VAL A 148 5.65 15.04 -13.74
CA VAL A 148 6.77 15.53 -12.92
C VAL A 148 6.66 15.14 -11.45
N SER A 149 5.50 14.63 -11.02
CA SER A 149 5.23 14.20 -9.66
C SER A 149 4.20 13.06 -9.67
N TYR A 150 4.17 12.26 -8.62
CA TYR A 150 3.40 11.03 -8.55
C TYR A 150 2.54 11.03 -7.29
N ASN A 151 1.24 11.32 -7.44
CA ASN A 151 0.25 11.02 -6.40
C ASN A 151 -0.65 9.89 -6.89
N PHE A 152 -0.41 8.70 -6.39
CA PHE A 152 -1.21 7.53 -6.72
C PHE A 152 -1.44 6.65 -5.51
N SER A 153 -2.40 5.75 -5.65
CA SER A 153 -2.64 4.64 -4.74
C SER A 153 -2.67 3.36 -5.55
N ILE A 154 -2.04 2.30 -5.07
CA ILE A 154 -2.14 0.97 -5.66
C ILE A 154 -2.31 -0.08 -4.58
N ALA A 155 -3.29 -0.95 -4.78
CA ALA A 155 -3.49 -2.15 -3.99
C ALA A 155 -3.07 -3.36 -4.81
N ILE A 156 -2.36 -4.31 -4.19
CA ILE A 156 -1.95 -5.58 -4.77
C ILE A 156 -2.41 -6.67 -3.82
N TYR A 157 -3.24 -7.59 -4.30
CA TYR A 157 -3.63 -8.79 -3.58
C TYR A 157 -2.90 -10.00 -4.16
N ASP A 158 -2.04 -10.60 -3.36
CA ASP A 158 -1.32 -11.84 -3.65
C ASP A 158 -2.19 -13.06 -3.30
N THR A 159 -2.57 -13.84 -4.31
CA THR A 159 -3.38 -15.05 -4.13
C THR A 159 -2.58 -16.25 -3.63
N ASP A 160 -1.24 -16.20 -3.68
CA ASP A 160 -0.39 -17.29 -3.19
C ASP A 160 -0.21 -17.21 -1.66
N THR A 161 -0.33 -16.01 -1.10
CA THR A 161 -0.08 -15.74 0.33
C THR A 161 -1.28 -15.14 1.07
N ASP A 162 -2.42 -14.93 0.39
CA ASP A 162 -3.60 -14.26 0.93
C ASP A 162 -3.28 -12.89 1.57
N THR A 163 -2.38 -12.14 0.92
CA THR A 163 -1.83 -10.88 1.43
C THR A 163 -2.23 -9.70 0.55
N LEU A 164 -2.72 -8.63 1.16
CA LEU A 164 -2.98 -7.35 0.51
C LEU A 164 -1.89 -6.35 0.88
N TYR A 165 -1.24 -5.77 -0.11
CA TYR A 165 -0.35 -4.62 0.00
C TYR A 165 -1.06 -3.38 -0.53
N TYR A 166 -1.12 -2.31 0.26
CA TYR A 166 -1.64 -1.02 -0.19
C TYR A 166 -0.56 0.04 -0.08
N VAL A 167 -0.24 0.64 -1.22
CA VAL A 167 0.78 1.67 -1.35
C VAL A 167 0.12 2.99 -1.73
N GLU A 168 0.54 4.07 -1.07
CA GLU A 168 0.29 5.44 -1.53
C GLU A 168 1.63 6.16 -1.67
N ALA A 169 1.79 6.86 -2.79
CA ALA A 169 2.87 7.81 -3.01
C ALA A 169 2.26 9.21 -3.10
N ASP A 170 2.87 10.18 -2.43
CA ASP A 170 2.52 11.60 -2.47
C ASP A 170 3.81 12.41 -2.71
N SER A 171 3.97 12.93 -3.93
CA SER A 171 5.17 13.67 -4.37
C SER A 171 4.88 14.83 -5.32
#